data_AF-A0A7K4FME4-F1
#
_entry.id   AF-A0A7K4FME4-F1
#
_cell.length_a   1.000
_cell.length_b   1.000
_cell.length_c   1.000
_cell.angle_alpha   90.00
_cell.angle_beta   90.00
_cell.angle_gamma   90.00
#
_symmetry.space_group_name_H-M   'P 1'
#
loop_
_entity.id
_entity.type
_entity.pdbx_description
1 polymer ?
#
loop_
_entity_poly.entity_id
_entity_poly.type
_entity_poly.pdbx_seq_one_letter_code
_entity_poly.pdbx_strand_id
1 'polypeptide(L)'
;MYIDNVISFDSIEVNIASIEKKRIIGNIKFDDFSYRLIFTYAEDIDVDRNIAGLILTMPAINFTYFARKLVLNFPVSPTDIELIKNFMKINAHEVFINKIINRRYDYIKPEFIPAEDDITAANADGITELVCPETFSEERPWNTSPDKVAIMSSGGKESLLAFGIFNEINKPENNYSFYFEESGSHWLTAKTAYDYYRENFGNVMKVWSNTDRFYHEMLNHIKIVNTDMIDILSDDYPIQVFIFPVYIFLLLPLLKKYSIGNIIMGDEFDDPREMGDYKGLKYYYGIFDQTYDFNHMLSLYFNKKGVNAGVYSIVYPVTGYLEEKILMERYRDLFLQQRSC
;
A
#
# COMPACT_ATOMS: atom_id res chain seq x y z
N MET A 1 -18.54 5.36 23.38
CA MET A 1 -17.52 4.30 23.28
C MET A 1 -16.16 4.96 23.10
N TYR A 2 -15.03 4.30 23.40
CA TYR A 2 -13.69 4.88 23.14
C TYR A 2 -13.55 5.41 21.71
N ILE A 3 -14.07 4.67 20.74
CA ILE A 3 -14.03 5.07 19.33
C ILE A 3 -14.63 6.48 19.08
N ASP A 4 -15.73 6.84 19.73
CA ASP A 4 -16.34 8.17 19.59
C ASP A 4 -15.39 9.29 20.04
N ASN A 5 -14.55 8.99 21.03
CA ASN A 5 -13.56 9.92 21.56
C ASN A 5 -12.34 10.06 20.67
N VAL A 6 -12.14 9.22 19.65
CA VAL A 6 -10.99 9.33 18.72
C VAL A 6 -11.36 9.71 17.28
N ILE A 7 -12.65 9.66 16.91
CA ILE A 7 -13.13 10.19 15.63
C ILE A 7 -12.68 11.64 15.44
N SER A 8 -11.95 11.89 14.35
CA SER A 8 -11.43 13.19 13.96
C SER A 8 -12.13 13.76 12.72
N PHE A 9 -12.80 12.92 11.93
CA PHE A 9 -13.45 13.31 10.68
C PHE A 9 -14.90 12.83 10.63
N ASP A 10 -15.83 13.69 10.20
CA ASP A 10 -17.19 13.25 9.90
C ASP A 10 -17.23 12.44 8.59
N SER A 11 -16.41 12.82 7.62
CA SER A 11 -16.25 12.06 6.38
C SER A 11 -14.89 12.29 5.72
N ILE A 12 -14.36 11.24 5.11
CA ILE A 12 -13.28 11.32 4.12
C ILE A 12 -13.91 11.02 2.74
N GLU A 13 -13.83 11.95 1.80
CA GLU A 13 -14.39 11.80 0.46
C GLU A 13 -13.30 11.74 -0.62
N VAL A 14 -13.32 10.68 -1.42
CA VAL A 14 -12.40 10.48 -2.53
C VAL A 14 -13.05 10.95 -3.83
N ASN A 15 -12.53 12.02 -4.42
CA ASN A 15 -13.05 12.62 -5.65
C ASN A 15 -12.01 12.58 -6.76
N ILE A 16 -12.40 12.14 -7.96
CA ILE A 16 -11.54 12.23 -9.14
C ILE A 16 -11.64 13.64 -9.72
N ALA A 17 -10.52 14.37 -9.74
CA ALA A 17 -10.46 15.71 -10.31
C ALA A 17 -10.15 15.67 -11.81
N SER A 18 -9.18 14.86 -12.23
CA SER A 18 -8.84 14.67 -13.64
C SER A 18 -8.07 13.38 -13.89
N ILE A 19 -8.34 12.76 -15.04
CA ILE A 19 -7.54 11.67 -15.61
C ILE A 19 -6.92 12.22 -16.88
N GLU A 20 -5.59 12.26 -16.92
CA GLU A 20 -4.81 12.72 -18.05
C GLU A 20 -3.92 11.60 -18.57
N LYS A 21 -3.34 11.78 -19.75
CA LYS A 21 -2.48 10.78 -20.40
C LYS A 21 -1.42 10.18 -19.47
N LYS A 22 -0.83 10.96 -18.58
CA LYS A 22 0.23 10.51 -17.66
C LYS A 22 -0.09 10.78 -16.19
N ARG A 23 -1.29 11.25 -15.86
CA ARG A 23 -1.59 11.74 -14.50
C ARG A 23 -2.97 11.33 -14.05
N ILE A 24 -3.04 10.90 -12.80
CA ILE A 24 -4.30 10.74 -12.06
C ILE A 24 -4.29 11.79 -10.96
N ILE A 25 -5.31 12.62 -10.91
CA ILE A 25 -5.44 13.69 -9.92
C ILE A 25 -6.77 13.52 -9.21
N GLY A 26 -6.73 13.50 -7.89
CA GLY A 26 -7.92 13.49 -7.04
C GLY A 26 -7.87 14.57 -5.97
N ASN A 27 -9.05 14.88 -5.46
CA ASN A 27 -9.22 15.71 -4.28
C ASN A 27 -9.76 14.81 -3.17
N ILE A 28 -8.96 14.63 -2.11
CA ILE A 28 -9.39 13.97 -0.89
C ILE A 28 -9.95 15.07 0.01
N LYS A 29 -11.25 15.07 0.26
CA LYS A 29 -11.88 16.01 1.19
C LYS A 29 -12.02 15.35 2.56
N PHE A 30 -11.76 16.11 3.61
CA PHE A 30 -12.03 15.70 4.97
C PHE A 30 -12.49 16.94 5.74
N ASP A 31 -13.76 16.92 6.14
CA ASP A 31 -14.48 18.06 6.71
C ASP A 31 -14.30 19.35 5.87
N ASP A 32 -13.74 20.42 6.44
CA ASP A 32 -13.52 21.71 5.77
C ASP A 32 -12.25 21.73 4.88
N PHE A 33 -11.47 20.66 4.88
CA PHE A 33 -10.18 20.57 4.18
C PHE A 33 -10.28 19.78 2.88
N SER A 34 -9.39 20.09 1.94
CA SER A 34 -9.24 19.33 0.71
C SER A 34 -7.79 19.26 0.31
N TYR A 35 -7.28 18.03 0.14
CA TYR A 35 -5.94 17.77 -0.32
C TYR A 35 -5.94 17.28 -1.76
N ARG A 36 -5.05 17.84 -2.59
CA ARG A 36 -4.88 17.44 -3.99
C ARG A 36 -3.83 16.33 -4.10
N LEU A 37 -4.28 15.10 -4.29
CA LEU A 37 -3.44 13.93 -4.47
C LEU A 37 -3.15 13.71 -5.96
N ILE A 38 -1.88 13.48 -6.31
CA ILE A 38 -1.40 13.43 -7.69
C ILE A 38 -0.50 12.21 -7.87
N PHE A 39 -0.81 11.39 -8.86
CA PHE A 39 0.06 10.32 -9.34
C PHE A 39 0.50 10.63 -10.77
N THR A 40 1.82 10.64 -11.03
CA THR A 40 2.39 10.94 -12.34
C THR A 40 3.22 9.77 -12.86
N TYR A 41 2.84 9.25 -14.02
CA TYR A 41 3.48 8.13 -14.68
C TYR A 41 4.56 8.61 -15.66
N ALA A 42 5.64 7.85 -15.81
CA ALA A 42 6.69 8.14 -16.80
C ALA A 42 6.17 8.05 -18.26
N GLU A 43 5.08 7.33 -18.47
CA GLU A 43 4.52 6.96 -19.76
C GLU A 43 3.00 7.16 -19.82
N ASP A 44 2.43 7.13 -21.03
CA ASP A 44 0.99 7.26 -21.22
C ASP A 44 0.25 6.04 -20.65
N ILE A 45 -0.82 6.28 -19.91
CA ILE A 45 -1.70 5.28 -19.30
C ILE A 45 -3.11 5.36 -19.90
N ASP A 46 -3.80 4.22 -19.90
CA ASP A 46 -5.23 4.12 -20.23
C ASP A 46 -5.97 3.61 -19.00
N VAL A 47 -6.70 4.51 -18.33
CA VAL A 47 -7.42 4.21 -17.09
C VAL A 47 -8.83 4.77 -17.14
N ASP A 48 -9.76 3.99 -16.62
CA ASP A 48 -11.12 4.44 -16.39
C ASP A 48 -11.26 5.12 -15.01
N ARG A 49 -12.48 5.62 -14.73
CA ARG A 49 -12.80 6.25 -13.44
C ARG A 49 -12.71 5.26 -12.27
N ASN A 50 -12.97 3.98 -12.47
CA ASN A 50 -12.92 3.00 -11.38
C ASN A 50 -11.48 2.78 -10.91
N ILE A 51 -10.56 2.45 -11.83
CA ILE A 51 -9.15 2.24 -11.50
C ILE A 51 -8.52 3.52 -10.93
N ALA A 52 -8.80 4.68 -11.53
CA ALA A 52 -8.31 5.95 -11.02
C ALA A 52 -8.81 6.26 -9.60
N GLY A 53 -10.09 6.00 -9.34
CA GLY A 53 -10.68 6.17 -8.01
C GLY A 53 -10.08 5.22 -6.98
N LEU A 54 -9.91 3.94 -7.33
CA LEU A 54 -9.28 2.94 -6.45
C LEU A 54 -7.86 3.33 -6.06
N ILE A 55 -7.06 3.81 -7.02
CA ILE A 55 -5.71 4.34 -6.77
C ILE A 55 -5.73 5.49 -5.74
N LEU A 56 -6.68 6.41 -5.86
CA LEU A 56 -6.84 7.53 -4.92
C LEU A 56 -7.35 7.09 -3.55
N THR A 57 -8.10 5.99 -3.48
CA THR A 57 -8.63 5.45 -2.22
C THR A 57 -7.56 4.79 -1.35
N MET A 58 -6.58 4.09 -1.94
CA MET A 58 -5.64 3.29 -1.14
C MET A 58 -4.91 4.09 -0.05
N PRO A 59 -4.38 5.31 -0.31
CA PRO A 59 -3.79 6.12 0.75
C PRO A 59 -4.77 6.53 1.85
N ALA A 60 -6.04 6.80 1.50
CA ALA A 60 -7.05 7.28 2.43
C ALA A 60 -7.49 6.20 3.45
N ILE A 61 -7.34 4.91 3.12
CA ILE A 61 -7.70 3.78 3.99
C ILE A 61 -6.98 3.86 5.34
N ASN A 62 -5.71 4.30 5.37
CA ASN A 62 -4.93 4.42 6.61
C ASN A 62 -5.64 5.25 7.69
N PHE A 63 -6.50 6.18 7.30
CA PHE A 63 -7.15 7.13 8.22
C PHE A 63 -8.61 6.80 8.52
N THR A 64 -9.15 5.71 7.96
CA THR A 64 -10.59 5.42 8.08
C THR A 64 -11.00 5.20 9.52
N TYR A 65 -10.14 4.61 10.37
CA TYR A 65 -10.42 4.41 11.79
C TYR A 65 -10.84 5.69 12.53
N PHE A 66 -10.38 6.86 12.05
CA PHE A 66 -10.69 8.16 12.63
C PHE A 66 -11.86 8.88 11.95
N ALA A 67 -12.54 8.23 11.00
CA ALA A 67 -13.62 8.82 10.22
C ALA A 67 -14.95 8.07 10.44
N ARG A 68 -16.07 8.80 10.46
CA ARG A 68 -17.40 8.16 10.47
C ARG A 68 -17.77 7.59 9.11
N LYS A 69 -17.31 8.21 8.02
CA LYS A 69 -17.62 7.79 6.65
C LYS A 69 -16.39 7.82 5.75
N LEU A 70 -16.30 6.83 4.88
CA LEU A 70 -15.47 6.88 3.66
C LEU A 70 -16.42 6.94 2.47
N VAL A 71 -16.40 8.05 1.72
CA VAL A 71 -17.28 8.28 0.57
C VAL A 71 -16.46 8.16 -0.72
N LEU A 72 -16.86 7.26 -1.61
CA LEU A 72 -16.18 7.03 -2.89
C LEU A 72 -16.97 7.65 -4.03
N ASN A 73 -16.63 8.87 -4.45
CA ASN A 73 -17.36 9.62 -5.48
C ASN A 73 -16.93 9.21 -6.91
N PHE A 74 -16.96 7.91 -7.17
CA PHE A 74 -16.65 7.29 -8.47
C PHE A 74 -17.32 5.90 -8.58
N PRO A 75 -17.48 5.33 -9.79
CA PRO A 75 -18.09 4.02 -9.96
C PRO A 75 -17.24 2.93 -9.30
N VAL A 76 -17.86 2.13 -8.44
CA VAL A 76 -17.23 0.95 -7.80
C VAL A 76 -18.02 -0.32 -8.08
N SER A 77 -17.33 -1.45 -8.18
CA SER A 77 -17.99 -2.74 -8.34
C SER A 77 -18.24 -3.42 -6.98
N PRO A 78 -19.10 -4.44 -6.91
CA PRO A 78 -19.29 -5.21 -5.68
C PRO A 78 -17.97 -5.81 -5.15
N THR A 79 -17.09 -6.25 -6.04
CA THR A 79 -15.76 -6.78 -5.69
C THR A 79 -14.87 -5.70 -5.04
N ASP A 80 -14.93 -4.47 -5.54
CA ASP A 80 -14.21 -3.33 -4.94
C ASP A 80 -14.71 -3.04 -3.53
N ILE A 81 -16.03 -3.03 -3.34
CA ILE A 81 -16.67 -2.78 -2.04
C ILE A 81 -16.26 -3.85 -1.02
N GLU A 82 -16.24 -5.13 -1.42
CA GLU A 82 -15.79 -6.24 -0.57
C GLU A 82 -14.33 -6.02 -0.12
N LEU A 83 -13.43 -5.72 -1.06
CA LEU A 83 -12.02 -5.49 -0.75
C LEU A 83 -11.83 -4.29 0.19
N ILE A 84 -12.46 -3.16 -0.12
CA ILE A 84 -12.29 -1.92 0.66
C ILE A 84 -12.82 -2.11 2.08
N LYS A 85 -13.96 -2.81 2.27
CA LYS A 85 -14.45 -3.15 3.61
C LYS A 85 -13.48 -4.03 4.38
N ASN A 86 -12.87 -5.02 3.72
CA ASN A 86 -11.86 -5.87 4.36
C ASN A 86 -10.63 -5.05 4.76
N PHE A 87 -10.14 -4.19 3.88
CA PHE A 87 -9.04 -3.28 4.20
C PHE A 87 -9.37 -2.33 5.35
N MET A 88 -10.55 -1.71 5.35
CA MET A 88 -10.99 -0.83 6.44
C MET A 88 -11.01 -1.57 7.78
N LYS A 89 -11.54 -2.80 7.83
CA LYS A 89 -11.60 -3.61 9.05
C LYS A 89 -10.21 -4.01 9.55
N ILE A 90 -9.35 -4.48 8.65
CA ILE A 90 -7.99 -4.89 9.03
C ILE A 90 -7.20 -3.66 9.48
N ASN A 91 -7.25 -2.55 8.74
CA ASN A 91 -6.61 -1.29 9.11
C ASN A 91 -7.10 -0.78 10.47
N ALA A 92 -8.40 -0.86 10.76
CA ALA A 92 -8.97 -0.47 12.06
C ALA A 92 -8.33 -1.25 13.22
N HIS A 93 -8.22 -2.57 13.07
CA HIS A 93 -7.56 -3.44 14.05
C HIS A 93 -6.07 -3.09 14.20
N GLU A 94 -5.35 -2.97 13.07
CA GLU A 94 -3.93 -2.66 13.09
C GLU A 94 -3.64 -1.30 13.73
N VAL A 95 -4.42 -0.26 13.41
CA VAL A 95 -4.26 1.07 14.01
C VAL A 95 -4.61 1.03 15.51
N PHE A 96 -5.73 0.41 15.88
CA PHE A 96 -6.14 0.35 17.28
C PHE A 96 -5.11 -0.40 18.15
N ILE A 97 -4.63 -1.56 17.69
CA ILE A 97 -3.73 -2.40 18.48
C ILE A 97 -2.29 -1.92 18.37
N ASN A 98 -1.75 -1.73 17.17
CA ASN A 98 -0.32 -1.40 17.01
C ASN A 98 -0.02 0.07 17.29
N LYS A 99 -0.86 0.99 16.79
CA LYS A 99 -0.55 2.43 16.82
C LYS A 99 -1.05 3.11 18.09
N ILE A 100 -2.15 2.63 18.66
CA ILE A 100 -2.73 3.23 19.87
C ILE A 100 -2.33 2.46 21.14
N ILE A 101 -2.52 1.14 21.17
CA ILE A 101 -2.31 0.34 22.39
C ILE A 101 -0.83 -0.01 22.61
N ASN A 102 -0.21 -0.75 21.67
CA ASN A 102 1.14 -1.28 21.80
C ASN A 102 2.24 -0.23 21.51
N ARG A 103 1.86 0.91 20.90
CA ARG A 103 2.67 2.07 20.51
C ARG A 103 4.16 1.97 20.82
N ARG A 104 4.97 1.88 19.77
CA ARG A 104 6.44 1.90 19.90
C ARG A 104 6.99 3.28 20.24
N TYR A 105 6.29 4.33 19.82
CA TYR A 105 6.65 5.74 19.98
C TYR A 105 5.46 6.56 20.50
N ASP A 106 5.73 7.70 21.11
CA ASP A 106 4.72 8.58 21.74
C ASP A 106 4.00 9.50 20.74
N TYR A 107 3.58 8.95 19.60
CA TYR A 107 2.79 9.70 18.61
C TYR A 107 1.35 9.98 19.07
N ILE A 108 0.84 9.23 20.05
CA ILE A 108 -0.53 9.38 20.55
C ILE A 108 -0.49 10.14 21.88
N LYS A 109 -1.31 11.18 21.98
CA LYS A 109 -1.48 11.99 23.18
C LYS A 109 -1.95 11.12 24.37
N PRO A 110 -1.34 11.24 25.57
CA PRO A 110 -1.62 10.34 26.68
C PRO A 110 -3.08 10.25 27.12
N GLU A 111 -3.83 11.34 27.02
CA GLU A 111 -5.25 11.41 27.40
C GLU A 111 -6.19 10.63 26.46
N PHE A 112 -5.71 10.21 25.29
CA PHE A 112 -6.44 9.39 24.33
C PHE A 112 -6.03 7.91 24.34
N ILE A 113 -5.17 7.50 25.28
CA ILE A 113 -4.83 6.08 25.45
C ILE A 113 -6.05 5.36 26.05
N PRO A 114 -6.52 4.25 25.46
CA PRO A 114 -7.69 3.51 25.96
C PRO A 114 -7.40 2.90 27.34
N ALA A 115 -8.42 2.85 28.19
CA ALA A 115 -8.38 2.04 29.40
C ALA A 115 -8.51 0.54 29.05
N GLU A 116 -8.22 -0.34 30.00
CA GLU A 116 -8.34 -1.78 29.82
C GLU A 116 -9.74 -2.21 29.37
N ASP A 117 -10.79 -1.62 29.95
CA ASP A 117 -12.19 -1.90 29.62
C ASP A 117 -12.60 -1.38 28.23
N ASP A 118 -11.82 -0.46 27.64
CA ASP A 118 -12.04 0.03 26.27
C ASP A 118 -11.46 -0.92 25.21
N ILE A 119 -10.67 -1.91 25.59
CA ILE A 119 -10.06 -2.85 24.64
C ILE A 119 -11.07 -3.93 24.30
N THR A 120 -11.95 -3.61 23.36
CA THR A 120 -13.06 -4.46 22.92
C THR A 120 -13.11 -4.57 21.41
N ALA A 121 -13.75 -5.63 20.90
CA ALA A 121 -13.96 -5.81 19.46
C ALA A 121 -14.71 -4.64 18.81
N ALA A 122 -15.70 -4.07 19.52
CA ALA A 122 -16.47 -2.94 19.00
C ALA A 122 -15.63 -1.67 18.78
N ASN A 123 -14.61 -1.43 19.62
CA ASN A 123 -13.68 -0.34 19.39
C ASN A 123 -12.66 -0.71 18.29
N ALA A 124 -12.16 -1.95 18.28
CA ALA A 124 -11.20 -2.41 17.27
C ALA A 124 -11.76 -2.43 15.83
N ASP A 125 -13.04 -2.82 15.67
CA ASP A 125 -13.72 -2.84 14.36
C ASP A 125 -13.91 -1.44 13.77
N GLY A 126 -13.83 -0.38 14.59
CA GLY A 126 -14.17 0.98 14.19
C GLY A 126 -15.65 1.16 13.88
N ILE A 127 -16.02 2.36 13.42
CA ILE A 127 -17.43 2.70 13.11
C ILE A 127 -17.61 3.24 11.68
N THR A 128 -16.57 3.17 10.85
CA THR A 128 -16.57 3.83 9.55
C THR A 128 -17.51 3.15 8.58
N GLU A 129 -18.46 3.92 8.07
CA GLU A 129 -19.37 3.50 7.01
C GLU A 129 -18.73 3.74 5.63
N LEU A 130 -18.73 2.72 4.77
CA LEU A 130 -18.37 2.88 3.36
C LEU A 130 -19.59 3.28 2.55
N VAL A 131 -19.53 4.46 1.92
CA VAL A 131 -20.61 5.02 1.09
C VAL A 131 -20.15 5.08 -0.36
N CYS A 132 -20.90 4.40 -1.23
CA CYS A 132 -20.60 4.29 -2.66
C CYS A 132 -21.82 4.74 -3.49
N PRO A 133 -21.90 6.02 -3.90
CA PRO A 133 -23.07 6.55 -4.60
C PRO A 133 -23.29 5.96 -6.00
N GLU A 134 -22.22 5.49 -6.66
CA GLU A 134 -22.25 4.96 -8.02
C GLU A 134 -21.67 3.55 -8.02
N THR A 135 -22.42 2.57 -8.55
CA THR A 135 -21.95 1.18 -8.69
C THR A 135 -22.06 0.69 -10.13
N PHE A 136 -21.22 -0.28 -10.50
CA PHE A 136 -21.26 -0.94 -11.79
C PHE A 136 -20.95 -2.43 -11.66
N SER A 137 -21.20 -3.19 -12.73
CA SER A 137 -20.82 -4.60 -12.83
C SER A 137 -19.55 -4.73 -13.66
N GLU A 138 -18.64 -5.60 -13.23
CA GLU A 138 -17.39 -5.85 -13.93
C GLU A 138 -17.65 -6.33 -15.37
N GLU A 139 -16.91 -5.76 -16.32
CA GLU A 139 -16.90 -6.22 -17.70
C GLU A 139 -15.80 -7.26 -17.93
N ARG A 140 -15.65 -7.72 -19.18
CA ARG A 140 -14.77 -8.82 -19.59
C ARG A 140 -13.37 -8.74 -18.96
N PRO A 141 -12.77 -9.91 -18.64
CA PRO A 141 -11.44 -9.97 -18.06
C PRO A 141 -10.38 -9.33 -18.95
N TRP A 142 -9.35 -8.78 -18.32
CA TRP A 142 -8.12 -8.34 -18.97
C TRP A 142 -7.38 -9.53 -19.56
N ASN A 143 -6.75 -9.31 -20.70
CA ASN A 143 -5.87 -10.28 -21.33
C ASN A 143 -4.46 -10.11 -20.78
N THR A 144 -4.16 -10.82 -19.69
CA THR A 144 -2.84 -10.86 -19.04
C THR A 144 -2.09 -12.13 -19.41
N SER A 145 -0.76 -12.11 -19.26
CA SER A 145 0.13 -13.24 -19.51
C SER A 145 0.83 -13.65 -18.21
N PRO A 146 0.78 -14.93 -17.81
CA PRO A 146 1.48 -15.40 -16.61
C PRO A 146 3.00 -15.29 -16.74
N ASP A 147 3.55 -15.25 -17.96
CA ASP A 147 4.99 -15.14 -18.16
C ASP A 147 5.51 -13.72 -17.91
N LYS A 148 4.62 -12.71 -17.90
CA LYS A 148 4.97 -11.31 -17.68
C LYS A 148 4.79 -10.94 -16.22
N VAL A 149 5.86 -10.42 -15.61
CA VAL A 149 5.94 -10.14 -14.18
C VAL A 149 6.30 -8.69 -13.91
N ALA A 150 5.57 -8.04 -13.01
CA ALA A 150 5.94 -6.76 -12.42
C ALA A 150 6.62 -7.00 -11.08
N ILE A 151 7.87 -6.59 -10.93
CA ILE A 151 8.66 -6.73 -9.72
C ILE A 151 8.66 -5.39 -8.99
N MET A 152 8.06 -5.36 -7.81
CA MET A 152 8.03 -4.18 -6.96
C MET A 152 9.45 -3.93 -6.44
N SER A 153 10.05 -2.84 -6.92
CA SER A 153 11.47 -2.55 -6.77
C SER A 153 11.68 -1.37 -5.83
N SER A 154 12.54 -1.55 -4.83
CA SER A 154 12.92 -0.50 -3.87
C SER A 154 14.43 -0.29 -3.76
N GLY A 155 15.25 -1.18 -4.33
CA GLY A 155 16.69 -1.19 -4.10
C GLY A 155 17.09 -1.82 -2.75
N GLY A 156 16.11 -2.26 -1.96
CA GLY A 156 16.34 -3.13 -0.81
C GLY A 156 16.68 -4.56 -1.23
N LYS A 157 17.31 -5.29 -0.32
CA LYS A 157 17.81 -6.66 -0.48
C LYS A 157 16.78 -7.59 -1.13
N GLU A 158 15.58 -7.70 -0.57
CA GLU A 158 14.50 -8.58 -1.02
C GLU A 158 14.09 -8.27 -2.47
N SER A 159 13.90 -6.98 -2.79
CA SER A 159 13.49 -6.55 -4.12
C SER A 159 14.58 -6.76 -5.18
N LEU A 160 15.86 -6.54 -4.81
CA LEU A 160 17.00 -6.80 -5.68
C LEU A 160 17.16 -8.30 -5.94
N LEU A 161 16.95 -9.13 -4.92
CA LEU A 161 17.04 -10.57 -5.05
C LEU A 161 15.91 -11.12 -5.93
N ALA A 162 14.69 -10.67 -5.69
CA ALA A 162 13.54 -11.02 -6.53
C ALA A 162 13.81 -10.67 -8.00
N PHE A 163 14.35 -9.47 -8.28
CA PHE A 163 14.73 -9.09 -9.63
C PHE A 163 15.84 -9.98 -10.21
N GLY A 164 16.90 -10.24 -9.45
CA GLY A 164 18.00 -11.10 -9.89
C GLY A 164 17.53 -12.51 -10.27
N ILE A 165 16.66 -13.11 -9.44
CA ILE A 165 16.06 -14.42 -9.71
C ILE A 165 15.22 -14.39 -10.99
N PHE A 166 14.28 -13.44 -11.12
CA PHE A 166 13.40 -13.39 -12.30
C PHE A 166 14.16 -13.06 -13.59
N ASN A 167 15.20 -12.23 -13.53
CA ASN A 167 16.04 -11.95 -14.69
C ASN A 167 16.89 -13.16 -15.12
N GLU A 168 17.12 -14.12 -14.23
CA GLU A 168 17.79 -15.38 -14.56
C GLU A 168 16.82 -16.44 -15.11
N ILE A 169 15.65 -16.61 -14.48
CA ILE A 169 14.74 -17.72 -14.79
C ILE A 169 13.70 -17.39 -15.87
N ASN A 170 13.48 -16.11 -16.16
CA ASN A 170 12.51 -15.65 -17.14
C ASN A 170 13.19 -14.86 -18.27
N LYS A 171 12.45 -14.63 -19.37
CA LYS A 171 12.93 -13.79 -20.45
C LYS A 171 13.03 -12.32 -19.99
N PRO A 172 14.16 -11.62 -20.18
CA PRO A 172 14.32 -10.24 -19.72
C PRO A 172 13.22 -9.29 -20.19
N GLU A 173 12.68 -9.47 -21.40
CA GLU A 173 11.59 -8.66 -21.95
C GLU A 173 10.23 -8.85 -21.26
N ASN A 174 10.09 -9.91 -20.45
CA ASN A 174 8.88 -10.19 -19.68
C ASN A 174 8.95 -9.70 -18.23
N ASN A 175 10.13 -9.24 -17.79
CA ASN A 175 10.35 -8.73 -16.43
C ASN A 175 10.24 -7.21 -16.44
N TYR A 176 9.38 -6.67 -15.58
CA TYR A 176 9.14 -5.23 -15.47
C TYR A 176 9.46 -4.78 -14.05
N SER A 177 10.46 -3.91 -13.87
CA SER A 177 10.77 -3.34 -12.56
C SER A 177 9.91 -2.11 -12.32
N PHE A 178 9.21 -2.08 -11.21
CA PHE A 178 8.34 -0.96 -10.84
C PHE A 178 8.88 -0.22 -9.62
N TYR A 179 9.16 1.06 -9.80
CA TYR A 179 9.58 1.96 -8.73
C TYR A 179 8.48 2.97 -8.40
N PHE A 180 8.27 3.18 -7.10
CA PHE A 180 7.42 4.26 -6.61
C PHE A 180 8.28 5.38 -6.03
N GLU A 181 8.10 6.59 -6.56
CA GLU A 181 8.79 7.79 -6.14
C GLU A 181 7.83 8.65 -5.31
N GLU A 182 7.87 8.46 -4.00
CA GLU A 182 7.28 9.41 -3.06
C GLU A 182 8.12 10.68 -3.00
N SER A 183 7.52 11.83 -2.71
CA SER A 183 8.25 13.10 -2.70
C SER A 183 9.26 13.26 -1.53
N GLY A 184 9.37 12.24 -0.68
CA GLY A 184 10.18 12.18 0.54
C GLY A 184 11.50 11.41 0.43
N SER A 185 12.13 11.18 1.57
CA SER A 185 13.48 10.57 1.69
C SER A 185 13.56 9.12 1.23
N HIS A 186 12.48 8.33 1.31
CA HIS A 186 12.47 6.93 0.85
C HIS A 186 12.88 6.78 -0.61
N TRP A 187 12.55 7.76 -1.46
CA TRP A 187 13.00 7.75 -2.85
C TRP A 187 14.52 7.81 -2.98
N LEU A 188 15.22 8.52 -2.09
CA LEU A 188 16.68 8.67 -2.17
C LEU A 188 17.40 7.32 -2.02
N THR A 189 16.87 6.45 -1.15
CA THR A 189 17.35 5.07 -0.98
C THR A 189 17.17 4.26 -2.25
N ALA A 190 15.96 4.30 -2.84
CA ALA A 190 15.64 3.56 -4.06
C ALA A 190 16.32 4.11 -5.32
N LYS A 191 16.69 5.39 -5.33
CA LYS A 191 17.22 6.09 -6.51
C LYS A 191 18.47 5.43 -7.07
N THR A 192 19.38 4.94 -6.22
CA THR A 192 20.61 4.29 -6.67
C THR A 192 20.31 3.07 -7.54
N ALA A 193 19.45 2.18 -7.05
CA ALA A 193 19.03 1.01 -7.80
C ALA A 193 18.20 1.40 -9.03
N TYR A 194 17.31 2.38 -8.92
CA TYR A 194 16.53 2.87 -10.05
C TYR A 194 17.42 3.39 -11.20
N ASP A 195 18.41 4.23 -10.91
CA ASP A 195 19.33 4.77 -11.92
C ASP A 195 20.09 3.64 -12.61
N TYR A 196 20.65 2.69 -11.83
CA TYR A 196 21.31 1.51 -12.38
C TYR A 196 20.35 0.70 -13.29
N TYR A 197 19.10 0.49 -12.84
CA TYR A 197 18.14 -0.29 -13.61
C TYR A 197 17.79 0.40 -14.92
N ARG A 198 17.57 1.72 -14.89
CA ARG A 198 17.26 2.54 -16.06
C ARG A 198 18.37 2.54 -17.11
N GLU A 199 19.62 2.44 -16.68
CA GLU A 199 20.78 2.40 -17.58
C GLU A 199 21.01 1.01 -18.18
N ASN A 200 20.68 -0.06 -17.44
CA ASN A 200 21.06 -1.43 -17.78
C ASN A 200 19.89 -2.32 -18.26
N PHE A 201 18.63 -1.92 -18.03
CA PHE A 201 17.44 -2.71 -18.39
C PHE A 201 16.35 -1.86 -19.08
N GLY A 202 15.59 -2.47 -19.99
CA GLY A 202 14.60 -1.76 -20.82
C GLY A 202 13.24 -1.53 -20.16
N ASN A 203 12.80 -2.45 -19.30
CA ASN A 203 11.44 -2.51 -18.76
C ASN A 203 11.36 -1.91 -17.34
N VAL A 204 11.78 -0.66 -17.18
CA VAL A 204 11.83 0.01 -15.88
C VAL A 204 10.77 1.11 -15.82
N MET A 205 9.75 0.87 -15.01
CA MET A 205 8.60 1.72 -14.78
C MET A 205 8.79 2.57 -13.53
N LYS A 206 8.21 3.77 -13.54
CA LYS A 206 8.19 4.66 -12.38
C LYS A 206 6.90 5.46 -12.30
N VAL A 207 6.40 5.62 -11.08
CA VAL A 207 5.31 6.53 -10.75
C VAL A 207 5.74 7.47 -9.63
N TRP A 208 5.57 8.77 -9.84
CA TRP A 208 5.77 9.79 -8.82
C TRP A 208 4.45 10.11 -8.10
N SER A 209 4.50 10.37 -6.79
CA SER A 209 3.35 10.87 -6.03
C SER A 209 3.73 11.86 -4.92
N ASN A 210 2.75 12.68 -4.53
CA ASN A 210 2.77 13.50 -3.31
C ASN A 210 1.99 12.85 -2.14
N THR A 211 1.90 11.52 -2.10
CA THR A 211 1.19 10.75 -1.06
C THR A 211 1.79 10.94 0.33
N ASP A 212 3.11 11.04 0.44
CA ASP A 212 3.84 11.33 1.68
C ASP A 212 3.36 12.64 2.33
N ARG A 213 3.17 13.67 1.51
CA ARG A 213 2.63 14.97 1.97
C ARG A 213 1.15 14.89 2.33
N PHE A 214 0.37 14.06 1.64
CA PHE A 214 -1.01 13.76 2.03
C PHE A 214 -1.06 13.13 3.41
N TYR A 215 -0.15 12.17 3.69
CA TYR A 215 -0.08 11.53 4.99
C TYR A 215 0.26 12.51 6.10
N HIS A 216 1.26 13.36 5.88
CA HIS A 216 1.62 14.41 6.83
C HIS A 216 0.45 15.38 7.07
N GLU A 217 -0.24 15.81 6.00
CA GLU A 217 -1.43 16.67 6.12
C GLU A 217 -2.53 16.02 6.96
N MET A 218 -2.85 14.75 6.71
CA MET A 218 -3.87 14.03 7.48
C MET A 218 -3.49 13.90 8.96
N LEU A 219 -2.22 13.62 9.26
CA LEU A 219 -1.73 13.50 10.64
C LEU A 219 -1.93 14.79 11.45
N ASN A 220 -1.74 15.95 10.83
CA ASN A 220 -1.99 17.26 11.45
C ASN A 220 -3.46 17.50 11.83
N HIS A 221 -4.39 16.75 11.25
CA HIS A 221 -5.83 16.89 11.49
C HIS A 221 -6.42 15.76 12.34
N ILE A 222 -5.62 14.75 12.73
CA ILE A 222 -6.08 13.71 13.66
C ILE A 222 -5.89 14.20 15.09
N LYS A 223 -6.99 14.36 15.82
CA LYS A 223 -6.98 15.03 17.14
C LYS A 223 -6.11 14.33 18.19
N ILE A 224 -5.97 13.00 18.09
CA ILE A 224 -5.23 12.19 19.06
C ILE A 224 -3.71 12.18 18.80
N VAL A 225 -3.30 12.58 17.60
CA VAL A 225 -1.87 12.60 17.22
C VAL A 225 -1.19 13.78 17.90
N ASN A 226 -0.01 13.52 18.44
CA ASN A 226 0.91 14.52 18.94
C ASN A 226 1.72 15.09 17.77
N THR A 227 1.31 16.26 17.28
CA THR A 227 1.92 16.93 16.13
C THR A 227 3.38 17.30 16.36
N ASP A 228 3.83 17.45 17.61
CA ASP A 228 5.24 17.73 17.90
C ASP A 228 6.15 16.52 17.62
N MET A 229 5.57 15.33 17.50
CA MET A 229 6.29 14.07 17.30
C MET A 229 6.30 13.60 15.85
N ILE A 230 5.47 14.16 14.96
CA ILE A 230 5.32 13.67 13.58
C ILE A 230 6.56 13.93 12.70
N ASP A 231 7.34 14.97 13.04
CA ASP A 231 8.54 15.36 12.29
C ASP A 231 9.82 14.69 12.82
N ILE A 232 9.70 13.85 13.86
CA ILE A 232 10.84 13.15 14.42
C ILE A 232 11.23 12.01 13.49
N LEU A 233 12.50 12.00 13.08
CA LEU A 233 13.09 10.89 12.32
C LEU A 233 12.93 9.60 13.11
N SER A 234 12.17 8.67 12.56
CA SER A 234 11.77 7.42 13.18
C SER A 234 11.61 6.35 12.10
N ASP A 235 11.77 5.10 12.49
CA ASP A 235 11.59 3.93 11.62
C ASP A 235 10.13 3.46 11.57
N ASP A 236 9.21 4.20 12.19
CA ASP A 236 7.80 3.88 12.25
C ASP A 236 6.93 5.08 11.86
N TYR A 237 5.78 4.79 11.23
CA TYR A 237 4.80 5.80 10.88
C TYR A 237 3.82 6.04 12.04
N PRO A 238 3.38 7.29 12.29
CA PRO A 238 2.47 7.58 13.41
C PRO A 238 1.16 6.78 13.39
N ILE A 239 0.56 6.62 12.21
CA ILE A 239 -0.74 5.96 12.03
C ILE A 239 -0.72 4.93 10.90
N GLN A 240 0.00 5.22 9.82
CA GLN A 240 -0.06 4.45 8.59
C GLN A 240 0.47 3.03 8.83
N VAL A 241 -0.28 2.05 8.36
CA VAL A 241 0.05 0.62 8.44
C VAL A 241 -0.07 -0.06 7.07
N PHE A 242 -0.73 0.58 6.11
CA PHE A 242 -0.86 0.10 4.73
C PHE A 242 -0.10 1.00 3.77
N ILE A 243 0.96 0.45 3.19
CA ILE A 243 1.81 1.08 2.19
C ILE A 243 1.72 0.33 0.86
N PHE A 244 1.83 -1.00 0.89
CA PHE A 244 1.82 -1.83 -0.32
C PHE A 244 0.51 -1.81 -1.12
N PRO A 245 -0.70 -1.65 -0.53
CA PRO A 245 -1.92 -1.47 -1.32
C PRO A 245 -1.82 -0.28 -2.28
N VAL A 246 -1.19 0.82 -1.87
CA VAL A 246 -0.98 1.98 -2.74
C VAL A 246 -0.14 1.58 -3.95
N TYR A 247 0.99 0.92 -3.72
CA TYR A 247 1.94 0.59 -4.77
C TYR A 247 1.36 -0.40 -5.78
N ILE A 248 0.65 -1.42 -5.30
CA ILE A 248 0.02 -2.43 -6.14
C ILE A 248 -1.10 -1.83 -6.99
N PHE A 249 -1.92 -0.93 -6.44
CA PHE A 249 -2.97 -0.30 -7.24
C PHE A 249 -2.41 0.65 -8.28
N LEU A 250 -1.27 1.30 -8.01
CA LEU A 250 -0.58 2.13 -9.01
C LEU A 250 -0.06 1.34 -10.21
N LEU A 251 0.18 0.03 -10.05
CA LEU A 251 0.55 -0.87 -11.14
C LEU A 251 -0.61 -1.16 -12.10
N LEU A 252 -1.88 -1.10 -11.67
CA LEU A 252 -3.03 -1.53 -12.47
C LEU A 252 -3.06 -1.00 -13.92
N PRO A 253 -2.79 0.30 -14.18
CA PRO A 253 -2.74 0.82 -15.55
C PRO A 253 -1.64 0.17 -16.40
N LEU A 254 -0.51 -0.13 -15.77
CA LEU A 254 0.67 -0.73 -16.39
C LEU A 254 0.45 -2.24 -16.60
N LEU A 255 -0.22 -2.92 -15.66
CA LEU A 255 -0.60 -4.33 -15.84
C LEU A 255 -1.47 -4.51 -17.08
N LYS A 256 -2.50 -3.65 -17.24
CA LYS A 256 -3.37 -3.65 -18.42
C LYS A 256 -2.58 -3.36 -19.70
N LYS A 257 -1.76 -2.30 -19.70
CA LYS A 257 -1.00 -1.86 -20.87
C LYS A 257 -0.01 -2.91 -21.38
N TYR A 258 0.66 -3.60 -20.46
CA TYR A 258 1.72 -4.56 -20.80
C TYR A 258 1.26 -6.02 -20.73
N SER A 259 -0.01 -6.28 -20.40
CA SER A 259 -0.56 -7.63 -20.20
C SER A 259 0.21 -8.41 -19.13
N ILE A 260 0.57 -7.77 -18.02
CA ILE A 260 1.31 -8.39 -16.92
C ILE A 260 0.34 -9.23 -16.07
N GLY A 261 0.67 -10.50 -15.86
CA GLY A 261 -0.17 -11.46 -15.12
C GLY A 261 0.32 -11.77 -13.71
N ASN A 262 1.49 -11.28 -13.29
CA ASN A 262 1.99 -11.50 -11.93
C ASN A 262 2.67 -10.25 -11.36
N ILE A 263 2.45 -10.01 -10.08
CA ILE A 263 3.09 -8.97 -9.27
C ILE A 263 3.96 -9.69 -8.24
N ILE A 264 5.24 -9.36 -8.23
CA ILE A 264 6.25 -9.93 -7.34
C ILE A 264 6.56 -8.89 -6.27
N MET A 265 6.31 -9.25 -5.02
CA MET A 265 6.69 -8.49 -3.84
C MET A 265 8.04 -8.98 -3.31
N GLY A 266 8.81 -8.06 -2.74
CA GLY A 266 10.08 -8.35 -2.08
C GLY A 266 9.86 -8.40 -0.57
N ASP A 267 9.07 -9.35 -0.11
CA ASP A 267 8.77 -9.51 1.31
C ASP A 267 9.43 -10.80 1.82
N GLU A 268 10.36 -10.67 2.77
CA GLU A 268 10.80 -11.78 3.61
C GLU A 268 9.70 -12.03 4.66
N PHE A 269 9.39 -13.30 4.97
CA PHE A 269 8.36 -13.59 5.97
C PHE A 269 8.96 -14.17 7.24
N ASP A 270 8.98 -13.34 8.28
CA ASP A 270 9.07 -13.81 9.65
C ASP A 270 7.77 -14.56 10.01
N ASP A 271 7.94 -15.79 10.47
CA ASP A 271 6.91 -16.83 10.59
C ASP A 271 5.56 -16.36 11.19
N PRO A 272 4.43 -16.46 10.46
CA PRO A 272 3.11 -16.01 10.93
C PRO A 272 2.57 -16.86 12.09
N ARG A 273 3.16 -18.03 12.34
CA ARG A 273 2.77 -18.91 13.45
C ARG A 273 3.04 -18.27 14.80
N GLU A 274 3.89 -17.24 14.86
CA GLU A 274 4.14 -16.46 16.07
C GLU A 274 3.18 -15.26 16.22
N MET A 275 2.32 -14.99 15.21
CA MET A 275 1.33 -13.93 15.28
C MET A 275 0.11 -14.37 16.11
N GLY A 276 0.14 -14.07 17.41
CA GLY A 276 -0.96 -14.32 18.34
C GLY A 276 -2.00 -13.19 18.33
N ASP A 277 -3.16 -13.47 18.93
CA ASP A 277 -4.20 -12.46 19.13
C ASP A 277 -3.86 -11.53 20.31
N TYR A 278 -4.22 -10.26 20.21
CA TYR A 278 -4.19 -9.34 21.35
C TYR A 278 -5.53 -9.39 22.09
N LYS A 279 -5.58 -10.11 23.22
CA LYS A 279 -6.82 -10.31 24.02
C LYS A 279 -7.99 -10.86 23.18
N GLY A 280 -7.68 -11.79 22.26
CA GLY A 280 -8.68 -12.38 21.35
C GLY A 280 -9.04 -11.53 20.14
N LEU A 281 -8.36 -10.39 19.94
CA LEU A 281 -8.46 -9.57 18.74
C LEU A 281 -7.33 -9.93 17.78
N LYS A 282 -7.69 -10.40 16.59
CA LYS A 282 -6.73 -10.70 15.52
C LYS A 282 -6.12 -9.40 14.99
N TYR A 283 -4.80 -9.42 14.80
CA TYR A 283 -4.00 -8.36 14.19
C TYR A 283 -2.70 -8.98 13.63
N TYR A 284 -1.95 -8.20 12.87
CA TYR A 284 -0.79 -8.63 12.06
C TYR A 284 0.47 -7.87 12.43
N TYR A 285 0.59 -7.40 13.68
CA TYR A 285 1.82 -6.77 14.20
C TYR A 285 2.29 -5.56 13.38
N GLY A 286 1.39 -4.91 12.64
CA GLY A 286 1.66 -3.76 11.80
C GLY A 286 2.16 -4.10 10.39
N ILE A 287 2.19 -5.38 10.02
CA ILE A 287 2.79 -5.87 8.76
C ILE A 287 1.83 -6.68 7.89
N PHE A 288 0.52 -6.50 8.04
CA PHE A 288 -0.48 -7.23 7.24
C PHE A 288 -0.16 -7.20 5.75
N ASP A 289 0.20 -6.03 5.21
CA ASP A 289 0.43 -5.81 3.80
C ASP A 289 1.76 -6.40 3.26
N GLN A 290 2.48 -7.14 4.09
CA GLN A 290 3.68 -7.93 3.77
C GLN A 290 3.47 -9.44 4.03
N THR A 291 2.21 -9.86 4.23
CA THR A 291 1.88 -11.26 4.57
C THR A 291 1.41 -12.07 3.37
N TYR A 292 1.50 -13.39 3.51
CA TYR A 292 0.82 -14.31 2.59
C TYR A 292 -0.70 -14.04 2.51
N ASP A 293 -1.35 -13.74 3.64
CA ASP A 293 -2.80 -13.46 3.69
C ASP A 293 -3.17 -12.27 2.79
N PHE A 294 -2.36 -11.21 2.81
CA PHE A 294 -2.53 -10.05 1.93
C PHE A 294 -2.37 -10.41 0.45
N ASN A 295 -1.30 -11.14 0.11
CA ASN A 295 -1.03 -11.59 -1.25
C ASN A 295 -2.14 -12.49 -1.79
N HIS A 296 -2.65 -13.40 -0.95
CA HIS A 296 -3.76 -14.26 -1.28
C HIS A 296 -5.05 -13.46 -1.49
N MET A 297 -5.36 -12.53 -0.59
CA MET A 297 -6.54 -11.66 -0.71
C MET A 297 -6.51 -10.83 -1.99
N LEU A 298 -5.37 -10.20 -2.32
CA LEU A 298 -5.24 -9.43 -3.56
C LEU A 298 -5.31 -10.30 -4.81
N SER A 299 -4.70 -11.48 -4.79
CA SER A 299 -4.82 -12.44 -5.89
C SER A 299 -6.27 -12.86 -6.14
N LEU A 300 -7.03 -13.15 -5.06
CA LEU A 300 -8.46 -13.46 -5.16
C LEU A 300 -9.26 -12.27 -5.69
N TYR A 301 -8.98 -11.07 -5.19
CA TYR A 301 -9.61 -9.84 -5.67
C TYR A 301 -9.35 -9.63 -7.17
N PHE A 302 -8.11 -9.71 -7.63
CA PHE A 302 -7.77 -9.51 -9.05
C PHE A 302 -8.39 -10.56 -9.96
N ASN A 303 -8.50 -11.81 -9.52
CA ASN A 303 -9.21 -12.84 -10.26
C ASN A 303 -10.72 -12.53 -10.34
N LYS A 304 -11.37 -12.18 -9.23
CA LYS A 304 -12.80 -11.81 -9.20
C LYS A 304 -13.08 -10.55 -10.05
N LYS A 305 -12.19 -9.56 -9.99
CA LYS A 305 -12.26 -8.28 -10.72
C LYS A 305 -12.06 -8.45 -12.23
N GLY A 306 -11.54 -9.59 -12.67
CA GLY A 306 -11.17 -9.84 -14.06
C GLY A 306 -9.82 -9.27 -14.47
N VAL A 307 -9.00 -8.78 -13.52
CA VAL A 307 -7.62 -8.35 -13.78
C VAL A 307 -6.73 -9.55 -14.13
N ASN A 308 -7.02 -10.73 -13.56
CA ASN A 308 -6.25 -11.97 -13.76
C ASN A 308 -4.75 -11.80 -13.49
N ALA A 309 -4.42 -11.17 -12.36
CA ALA A 309 -3.05 -11.05 -11.88
C ALA A 309 -2.87 -11.80 -10.55
N GLY A 310 -1.77 -12.54 -10.41
CA GLY A 310 -1.32 -13.08 -9.13
C GLY A 310 -0.44 -12.10 -8.37
N VAL A 311 -0.49 -12.13 -7.04
CA VAL A 311 0.41 -11.38 -6.16
C VAL A 311 1.11 -12.37 -5.23
N TYR A 312 2.44 -12.35 -5.19
CA TYR A 312 3.22 -13.21 -4.30
C TYR A 312 4.64 -12.68 -4.08
N SER A 313 5.31 -13.16 -3.03
CA SER A 313 6.75 -12.99 -2.83
C SER A 313 7.46 -14.32 -3.13
N ILE A 314 8.56 -14.25 -3.89
CA ILE A 314 9.43 -15.40 -4.17
C ILE A 314 10.45 -15.64 -3.04
N VAL A 315 10.64 -14.65 -2.18
CA VAL A 315 11.67 -14.68 -1.14
C VAL A 315 11.12 -15.03 0.25
N TYR A 316 9.80 -15.21 0.40
CA TYR A 316 9.17 -15.70 1.64
C TYR A 316 9.88 -16.88 2.34
N PRO A 317 10.35 -17.94 1.65
CA PRO A 317 10.99 -19.06 2.32
C PRO A 317 12.50 -18.88 2.53
N VAL A 318 13.06 -17.70 2.22
CA VAL A 318 14.50 -17.43 2.24
C VAL A 318 14.80 -16.51 3.41
N THR A 319 15.70 -16.93 4.30
CA THR A 319 16.11 -16.08 5.42
C THR A 319 17.02 -14.95 4.95
N GLY A 320 17.00 -13.80 5.63
CA GLY A 320 17.72 -12.60 5.20
C GLY A 320 19.22 -12.80 5.08
N TYR A 321 19.82 -13.68 5.90
CA TYR A 321 21.22 -14.08 5.73
C TYR A 321 21.45 -14.80 4.39
N LEU A 322 20.55 -15.71 4.02
CA LEU A 322 20.65 -16.44 2.76
C LEU A 322 20.38 -15.50 1.57
N GLU A 323 19.45 -14.56 1.71
CA GLU A 323 19.20 -13.54 0.69
C GLU A 323 20.45 -12.70 0.40
N GLU A 324 21.07 -12.15 1.44
CA GLU A 324 22.32 -11.38 1.35
C GLU A 324 23.45 -12.20 0.72
N LYS A 325 23.59 -13.46 1.13
CA LYS A 325 24.60 -14.34 0.56
C LYS A 325 24.37 -14.57 -0.94
N ILE A 326 23.14 -14.84 -1.35
CA ILE A 326 22.81 -15.03 -2.77
C ILE A 326 23.07 -13.74 -3.56
N LEU A 327 22.66 -12.58 -3.04
CA LEU A 327 22.94 -11.29 -3.68
C LEU A 327 24.44 -11.06 -3.84
N MET A 328 25.22 -11.26 -2.78
CA MET A 328 26.65 -11.03 -2.78
C MET A 328 27.40 -11.97 -3.74
N GLU A 329 27.05 -13.26 -3.77
CA GLU A 329 27.80 -14.28 -4.51
C GLU A 329 27.31 -14.46 -5.94
N ARG A 330 25.99 -14.33 -6.19
CA ARG A 330 25.37 -14.61 -7.50
C ARG A 330 24.96 -13.36 -8.26
N TYR A 331 24.50 -12.33 -7.56
CA TYR A 331 23.97 -11.11 -8.18
C TYR A 331 24.76 -9.87 -7.74
N ARG A 332 26.10 -9.99 -7.76
CA ARG A 332 27.01 -8.99 -7.18
C ARG A 332 26.76 -7.57 -7.68
N ASP A 333 26.44 -7.41 -8.96
CA ASP A 333 26.19 -6.09 -9.55
C ASP A 333 24.93 -5.42 -8.97
N LEU A 334 23.90 -6.23 -8.63
CA LEU A 334 22.70 -5.77 -7.93
C LEU A 334 23.01 -5.44 -6.47
N PHE A 335 23.76 -6.30 -5.78
CA PHE A 335 24.19 -6.07 -4.40
C PHE A 335 24.91 -4.73 -4.22
N LEU A 336 25.74 -4.32 -5.18
CA LEU A 336 26.44 -3.03 -5.13
C LEU A 336 25.48 -1.82 -5.13
N GLN A 337 24.25 -1.99 -5.62
CA GLN A 337 23.23 -0.95 -5.65
C GLN A 337 22.38 -0.92 -4.38
N GLN A 338 22.51 -1.91 -3.50
CA GLN A 338 21.70 -2.03 -2.30
C GLN A 338 21.86 -0.81 -1.39
N ARG A 339 20.73 -0.27 -0.95
CA ARG A 339 20.65 0.77 0.07
C ARG A 339 19.56 0.36 1.06
N SER A 340 19.81 0.58 2.34
CA SER A 340 18.78 0.47 3.38
C SER A 340 18.23 1.85 3.66
N CYS A 341 16.92 1.94 3.89
CA CYS A 341 16.32 3.09 4.57
C CYS A 341 16.85 3.16 6.00
#